data_AF-A0A0M1JC41-F1
#
_entry.id   AF-A0A0M1JC41-F1
#
_cell.length_a   1.000
_cell.length_b   1.000
_cell.length_c   1.000
_cell.angle_alpha   90.00
_cell.angle_beta   90.00
_cell.angle_gamma   90.00
#
_symmetry.space_group_name_H-M   'P 1'
#
loop_
_entity.id
_entity.type
_entity.pdbx_description
1 polymer ?
#
loop_
_entity_poly.entity_id
_entity_poly.type
_entity_poly.pdbx_seq_one_letter_code
_entity_poly.pdbx_strand_id
1 'polypeptide(L)'
;MTIGTPTIYTIKSCGSQARHEQTVSSDQDNALIIDDFVKPQHLDYFEQLSKFVCTGLHNCGFNYCSGATMATNLKWRQPMSVWQNYFHSWITTPNPQALMLASIFF
;
A
#
# COMPACT_ATOMS: atom_id res chain seq x y z
N MET A 1 23.23 -14.03 -0.72
CA MET A 1 22.05 -14.46 0.06
C MET A 1 20.85 -14.34 -0.87
N THR A 2 20.53 -15.40 -1.59
CA THR A 2 19.42 -15.42 -2.57
C THR A 2 18.16 -15.77 -1.80
N ILE A 3 17.39 -14.75 -1.42
CA ILE A 3 16.07 -14.90 -0.83
C ILE A 3 15.21 -15.54 -1.93
N GLY A 4 14.71 -16.75 -1.70
CA GLY A 4 13.84 -17.44 -2.66
C GLY A 4 12.72 -16.51 -3.11
N THR A 5 12.48 -16.45 -4.42
CA THR A 5 11.53 -15.51 -5.02
C THR A 5 10.19 -15.59 -4.30
N PRO A 6 9.75 -14.50 -3.64
CA PRO A 6 8.44 -14.45 -3.00
C PRO A 6 7.35 -14.67 -4.06
N THR A 7 6.14 -14.99 -3.59
CA THR A 7 4.96 -15.03 -4.47
C THR A 7 4.74 -13.69 -5.19
N ILE A 8 3.85 -13.70 -6.18
CA ILE A 8 3.49 -12.53 -6.98
C ILE A 8 3.01 -11.40 -6.06
N TYR A 9 3.38 -10.17 -6.38
CA TYR A 9 2.93 -8.98 -5.66
C TYR A 9 2.88 -7.77 -6.59
N THR A 10 2.18 -6.73 -6.16
CA THR A 10 2.22 -5.42 -6.81
C THR A 10 2.26 -4.29 -5.78
N ILE A 11 3.00 -3.23 -6.11
CA ILE A 11 2.96 -1.96 -5.39
C ILE A 11 2.03 -1.05 -6.15
N LYS A 12 1.00 -0.55 -5.48
CA LYS A 12 -0.01 0.34 -6.03
C LYS A 12 0.22 1.76 -5.53
N SER A 13 0.37 2.72 -6.46
CA SER A 13 0.25 4.14 -6.15
C SER A 13 -1.20 4.49 -5.82
N CYS A 14 -1.41 5.35 -4.84
CA CYS A 14 -2.72 5.72 -4.32
C CYS A 14 -2.83 7.26 -4.22
N GLY A 15 -4.00 7.75 -3.80
CA GLY A 15 -4.21 9.18 -3.54
C GLY A 15 -3.91 10.07 -4.75
N SER A 16 -3.27 11.22 -4.51
CA SER A 16 -2.93 12.18 -5.58
C SER A 16 -1.99 11.59 -6.65
N GLN A 17 -1.17 10.60 -6.30
CA GLN A 17 -0.30 9.90 -7.25
C GLN A 17 -1.11 9.06 -8.24
N ALA A 18 -2.16 8.38 -7.77
CA ALA A 18 -3.04 7.59 -8.62
C ALA A 18 -3.95 8.46 -9.49
N ARG A 19 -4.36 9.64 -9.00
CA ARG A 19 -5.23 10.57 -9.74
C ARG A 19 -4.49 11.52 -10.68
N HIS A 20 -3.16 11.41 -10.77
CA HIS A 20 -2.31 12.31 -11.56
C HIS A 20 -2.41 13.80 -11.12
N GLU A 21 -2.60 14.03 -9.82
CA GLU A 21 -2.77 15.35 -9.19
C GLU A 21 -1.56 15.73 -8.33
N GLN A 22 -0.37 15.21 -8.64
CA GLN A 22 0.83 15.45 -7.85
C GLN A 22 1.34 16.89 -8.00
N THR A 23 1.75 17.48 -6.88
CA THR A 23 2.36 18.80 -6.80
C THR A 23 3.70 18.71 -6.07
N VAL A 24 4.44 19.81 -5.99
CA VAL A 24 5.74 19.86 -5.30
C VAL A 24 5.64 19.48 -3.81
N SER A 25 4.48 19.70 -3.18
CA SER A 25 4.24 19.37 -1.78
C SER A 25 3.55 18.03 -1.56
N SER A 26 3.34 17.22 -2.61
CA SER A 26 2.67 15.93 -2.48
C SER A 26 3.49 14.94 -1.64
N ASP A 27 2.80 14.17 -0.81
CA ASP A 27 3.34 13.01 -0.12
C ASP A 27 3.25 11.74 -0.99
N GLN A 28 3.75 10.64 -0.45
CA GLN A 28 3.62 9.31 -1.06
C GLN A 28 2.43 8.56 -0.47
N ASP A 29 1.53 8.09 -1.33
CA ASP A 29 0.46 7.17 -0.96
C ASP A 29 0.66 5.88 -1.73
N ASN A 30 0.90 4.78 -1.02
CA ASN A 30 1.10 3.49 -1.67
C ASN A 30 0.63 2.31 -0.82
N ALA A 31 0.37 1.20 -1.49
CA ALA A 31 -0.06 -0.05 -0.89
C ALA A 31 0.65 -1.24 -1.55
N LEU A 32 0.80 -2.32 -0.81
CA LEU A 32 1.29 -3.60 -1.31
C LEU A 32 0.16 -4.62 -1.30
N ILE A 33 -0.13 -5.16 -2.48
CA ILE A 33 -1.06 -6.26 -2.68
C ILE A 33 -0.23 -7.51 -2.95
N ILE A 34 -0.37 -8.51 -2.10
CA ILE A 34 0.41 -9.75 -2.14
C ILE A 34 -0.52 -10.87 -2.60
N ASP A 35 -0.01 -11.82 -3.38
CA ASP A 35 -0.75 -13.02 -3.73
C ASP A 35 -1.12 -13.86 -2.48
N ASP A 36 -2.30 -14.51 -2.51
CA ASP A 36 -2.87 -15.22 -1.36
C ASP A 36 -2.06 -16.49 -0.99
N PHE A 37 -1.14 -16.96 -1.83
CA PHE A 37 -0.21 -18.05 -1.50
C PHE A 37 1.00 -17.58 -0.67
N VAL A 38 0.99 -16.34 -0.17
CA VAL A 38 2.01 -15.84 0.77
C VAL A 38 2.10 -16.73 2.01
N LYS A 39 3.32 -17.03 2.43
CA LYS A 39 3.60 -17.85 3.61
C LYS A 39 4.25 -16.97 4.70
N PRO A 40 4.15 -17.35 5.99
CA PRO A 40 4.72 -16.58 7.08
C PRO A 40 6.20 -16.20 6.89
N GLN A 41 7.02 -17.10 6.33
CA GLN A 41 8.42 -16.83 6.05
C GLN A 41 8.68 -15.76 4.97
N HIS A 42 7.67 -15.39 4.16
CA HIS A 42 7.79 -14.33 3.15
C HIS A 42 7.47 -12.95 3.73
N LEU A 43 6.84 -12.86 4.91
CA LEU A 43 6.34 -11.59 5.45
C LEU A 43 7.47 -10.60 5.73
N ASP A 44 8.61 -11.10 6.20
CA ASP A 44 9.79 -10.29 6.50
C ASP A 44 10.37 -9.64 5.23
N TYR A 45 10.37 -10.39 4.12
CA TYR A 45 10.76 -9.84 2.81
C TYR A 45 9.85 -8.68 2.41
N PHE A 46 8.53 -8.84 2.51
CA PHE A 46 7.58 -7.80 2.10
C PHE A 46 7.65 -6.57 3.00
N GLU A 47 7.98 -6.75 4.28
CA GLU A 47 8.27 -5.63 5.16
C GLU A 47 9.51 -4.85 4.74
N GLN A 48 10.60 -5.56 4.47
CA GLN A 48 11.85 -4.93 4.03
C GLN A 48 11.69 -4.26 2.67
N LEU A 49 10.93 -4.87 1.75
CA LEU A 49 10.57 -4.27 0.46
C LEU A 49 9.80 -2.96 0.64
N SER A 50 8.75 -2.96 1.48
CA SER A 50 7.98 -1.74 1.77
C SER A 50 8.87 -0.63 2.34
N LYS A 51 9.75 -0.97 3.30
CA LYS A 51 10.71 -0.02 3.88
C LYS A 51 11.66 0.54 2.83
N PHE A 52 12.21 -0.33 1.98
CA PHE A 52 13.12 0.05 0.90
C PHE A 52 12.46 1.03 -0.07
N VAL A 53 11.25 0.73 -0.55
CA VAL A 53 10.53 1.58 -1.50
C VAL A 53 10.13 2.91 -0.88
N CYS A 54 9.53 2.90 0.31
CA CYS A 54 9.09 4.14 0.96
C CYS A 54 10.27 5.06 1.32
N THR A 55 11.38 4.48 1.79
CA THR A 55 12.60 5.25 2.08
C THR A 55 13.23 5.78 0.80
N GLY A 56 13.25 4.98 -0.27
CA GLY A 56 13.74 5.41 -1.58
C GLY A 56 12.94 6.61 -2.13
N LEU A 57 11.61 6.53 -2.09
CA LEU A 57 10.73 7.64 -2.47
C LEU A 57 10.98 8.88 -1.62
N HIS A 58 11.16 8.70 -0.31
CA HIS A 58 11.49 9.80 0.60
C HIS A 58 12.82 10.48 0.23
N ASN A 59 13.85 9.71 -0.05
CA ASN A 59 15.15 10.22 -0.48
C ASN A 59 15.07 10.95 -1.83
N CYS A 60 14.08 10.61 -2.68
CA CYS A 60 13.79 11.31 -3.93
C CYS A 60 12.93 12.58 -3.75
N GLY A 61 12.53 12.94 -2.52
CA GLY A 61 11.76 14.14 -2.20
C GLY A 61 10.26 13.91 -1.97
N PHE A 62 9.77 12.68 -1.99
CA PHE A 62 8.37 12.38 -1.66
C PHE A 62 8.20 12.19 -0.15
N ASN A 63 7.62 13.18 0.52
CA ASN A 63 7.41 13.13 1.97
C ASN A 63 6.59 11.89 2.40
N TYR A 64 6.89 11.35 3.57
CA TYR A 64 6.06 10.32 4.17
C TYR A 64 4.63 10.83 4.40
N CYS A 65 3.64 10.00 4.08
CA CYS A 65 2.24 10.35 4.28
C CYS A 65 1.88 10.43 5.77
N SER A 66 1.37 11.58 6.19
CA SER A 66 0.93 11.84 7.57
C SER A 66 -0.27 10.99 8.00
N GLY A 67 -1.10 10.56 7.03
CA GLY A 67 -2.21 9.62 7.23
C GLY A 67 -1.78 8.15 7.33
N ALA A 68 -0.49 7.86 7.26
CA ALA A 68 0.07 6.51 7.29
C ALA A 68 -0.47 5.57 6.19
N THR A 69 -0.84 6.12 5.02
CA THR A 69 -1.26 5.40 3.82
C THR A 69 -0.05 4.94 2.99
N MET A 70 0.78 4.09 3.59
CA MET A 70 1.99 3.57 2.95
C MET A 70 2.10 2.06 3.16
N ALA A 71 2.78 1.37 2.25
CA ALA A 71 3.03 -0.07 2.33
C ALA A 71 3.86 -0.50 3.55
N THR A 72 4.50 0.44 4.26
CA THR A 72 5.16 0.22 5.55
C THR A 72 4.16 -0.06 6.67
N ASN A 73 2.90 0.37 6.54
CA ASN A 73 1.81 0.04 7.43
C ASN A 73 1.25 -1.34 7.09
N LEU A 74 1.21 -2.26 8.06
CA LEU A 74 0.68 -3.61 7.86
C LEU A 74 -0.74 -3.60 7.31
N LYS A 75 -1.57 -2.61 7.67
CA LYS A 75 -2.94 -2.49 7.14
C LYS A 75 -2.97 -2.35 5.61
N TRP A 76 -1.93 -1.75 5.02
CA TRP A 76 -1.81 -1.54 3.57
C TRP A 76 -0.81 -2.47 2.90
N ARG A 77 -0.38 -3.52 3.61
CA ARG A 77 0.49 -4.60 3.15
C ARG A 77 -0.20 -5.92 3.40
N GLN A 78 -1.06 -6.32 2.48
CA GLN A 78 -2.02 -7.38 2.71
C GLN A 78 -2.16 -8.31 1.50
N PRO A 79 -2.56 -9.58 1.72
CA PRO A 79 -2.99 -10.48 0.65
C PRO A 79 -4.17 -9.93 -0.16
N MET A 80 -4.31 -10.39 -1.40
CA MET A 80 -5.37 -9.97 -2.33
C MET A 80 -6.77 -10.17 -1.74
N SER A 81 -7.02 -11.33 -1.11
CA SER A 81 -8.30 -11.63 -0.45
C SER A 81 -8.66 -10.62 0.65
N VAL A 82 -7.67 -10.16 1.42
CA VAL A 82 -7.87 -9.15 2.46
C VAL A 82 -8.21 -7.79 1.84
N TRP A 83 -7.54 -7.40 0.76
CA TRP A 83 -7.88 -6.19 0.00
C TRP A 83 -9.29 -6.24 -0.59
N GLN A 84 -9.69 -7.39 -1.17
CA GLN A 84 -11.06 -7.59 -1.65
C GLN A 84 -12.10 -7.36 -0.55
N ASN A 85 -11.83 -7.85 0.66
CA ASN A 85 -12.70 -7.62 1.82
C ASN A 85 -12.74 -6.13 2.23
N TYR A 86 -11.63 -5.41 2.15
CA TYR A 86 -11.62 -3.96 2.40
C TYR A 86 -12.54 -3.22 1.43
N PHE A 87 -12.36 -3.45 0.12
CA PHE A 87 -13.19 -2.81 -0.89
C PHE A 87 -14.66 -3.21 -0.76
N HIS A 88 -14.95 -4.49 -0.52
CA HIS A 88 -16.31 -4.96 -0.30
C HIS A 88 -16.96 -4.26 0.90
N SER A 89 -16.25 -4.13 2.02
CA SER A 89 -16.74 -3.44 3.22
C SER A 89 -16.97 -1.95 2.95
N TRP A 90 -16.05 -1.28 2.24
CA TRP A 90 -16.21 0.15 1.93
C TRP A 90 -17.41 0.43 1.04
N ILE A 91 -17.73 -0.47 0.12
CA ILE A 91 -18.89 -0.37 -0.77
C ILE A 91 -20.20 -0.67 -0.02
N THR A 92 -20.23 -1.73 0.78
CA THR A 92 -21.48 -2.24 1.37
C THR A 92 -21.86 -1.55 2.68
N THR A 93 -20.89 -0.99 3.40
CA THR A 93 -21.10 -0.35 4.70
C THR A 93 -20.51 1.07 4.70
N PRO A 94 -21.14 2.04 4.01
CA PRO A 94 -20.62 3.39 3.91
C PRO A 94 -20.67 4.07 5.27
N ASN A 95 -19.50 4.43 5.78
CA ASN A 95 -19.30 5.31 6.92
C ASN A 95 -18.23 6.36 6.54
N PRO A 96 -18.04 7.43 7.34
CA PRO A 96 -17.10 8.49 7.00
C PRO A 96 -15.68 8.00 6.68
N GLN A 97 -15.20 6.98 7.42
CA GLN A 97 -13.89 6.38 7.17
C GLN A 97 -13.85 5.59 5.87
N ALA A 98 -14.88 4.81 5.56
CA ALA A 98 -14.99 4.08 4.30
C ALA A 98 -15.01 5.03 3.11
N LEU A 99 -15.74 6.15 3.19
CA LEU A 99 -15.77 7.17 2.14
C LEU A 99 -14.40 7.83 1.94
N MET A 100 -13.70 8.15 3.03
CA MET A 100 -12.34 8.69 2.99
C MET A 100 -11.36 7.69 2.37
N LEU A 101 -11.42 6.40 2.73
CA LEU A 101 -10.54 5.39 2.16
C LEU A 101 -10.86 5.10 0.69
N ALA A 102 -12.14 5.17 0.32
CA ALA A 102 -12.56 5.03 -1.06
C ALA A 102 -11.93 6.10 -1.96
N SER A 103 -11.88 7.37 -1.54
CA SER A 103 -11.26 8.44 -2.34
C SER A 103 -9.73 8.35 -2.47
N ILE A 104 -9.08 7.53 -1.64
CA ILE A 104 -7.64 7.26 -1.69
C ILE A 104 -7.34 6.07 -2.61
N PHE A 105 -8.20 5.04 -2.61
CA PHE A 105 -7.89 3.73 -3.22
C PHE A 105 -8.68 3.36 -4.48
N PHE A 106 -9.81 4.03 -4.78
CA PHE A 106 -10.51 3.92 -6.07
C PHE A 106 -10.01 4.98 -7.04
#